data_AF-A0A1V0DF61-F1
#
_entry.id   AF-A0A1V0DF61-F1
#
_cell.length_a   1.000
_cell.length_b   1.000
_cell.length_c   1.000
_cell.angle_alpha   90.00
_cell.angle_beta   90.00
_cell.angle_gamma   90.00
#
_symmetry.space_group_name_H-M   'P 1'
#
loop_
_entity.id
_entity.type
_entity.pdbx_description
1 polymer ?
#
loop_
_entity_poly.entity_id
_entity_poly.type
_entity_poly.pdbx_seq_one_letter_code
_entity_poly.pdbx_strand_id
1 'polypeptide(L)'
;MRTYGTNRSNALNWFLHRITGTFLIFLLITHFWVQHYDAQTATVVAQTLSSEQIEQGVLPEYSSEAQAAVKAKFGPDATVTPYDVVMLRLADPVYAVLWKGFNILFLIFALHHGFYGLNNILSDYIRNDMGRLVARVLSWSLALVLLIVGLYAVITAGWTY
;
A
#
# COMPACT_ATOMS: atom_id res chain seq x y z
N MET A 1 -31.56 4.96 26.54
CA MET A 1 -30.67 5.74 27.42
C MET A 1 -29.67 6.45 26.52
N ARG A 2 -29.74 7.78 26.39
CA ARG A 2 -28.89 8.55 25.46
C ARG A 2 -27.58 8.88 26.18
N THR A 3 -26.55 8.05 26.00
CA THR A 3 -25.21 8.36 26.51
C THR A 3 -24.67 9.55 25.72
N TYR A 4 -24.59 10.71 26.37
CA TYR A 4 -23.89 11.88 25.85
C TYR A 4 -22.40 11.55 25.72
N GLY A 5 -21.99 11.07 24.56
CA GLY A 5 -20.59 10.97 24.18
C GLY A 5 -19.97 12.36 24.15
N THR A 6 -18.79 12.51 24.75
CA THR A 6 -18.11 13.78 25.01
C THR A 6 -17.80 14.55 23.73
N ASN A 7 -18.20 15.82 23.66
CA ASN A 7 -18.00 16.69 22.47
C ASN A 7 -16.54 16.77 21.98
N ARG A 8 -15.55 16.49 22.84
CA ARG A 8 -14.12 16.51 22.48
C ARG A 8 -13.71 15.36 21.54
N SER A 9 -14.25 14.15 21.70
CA SER A 9 -13.88 13.02 20.82
C SER A 9 -14.35 13.24 19.39
N ASN A 10 -15.52 13.87 19.23
CA ASN A 10 -16.08 14.20 17.92
C ASN A 10 -15.26 15.29 17.22
N ALA A 11 -14.81 16.31 17.95
CA ALA A 11 -13.96 17.37 17.41
C ALA A 11 -12.56 16.87 17.00
N LEU A 12 -11.94 16.01 17.83
CA LEU A 12 -10.64 15.40 17.52
C LEU A 12 -10.72 14.49 16.30
N ASN A 13 -11.71 13.60 16.25
CA ASN A 13 -11.87 12.71 15.10
C ASN A 13 -12.21 13.48 13.82
N TRP A 14 -13.02 14.53 13.93
CA TRP A 14 -13.26 15.46 12.84
C TRP A 14 -11.92 16.05 12.35
N PHE A 15 -11.10 16.60 13.25
CA PHE A 15 -9.82 17.20 12.92
C PHE A 15 -8.85 16.19 12.27
N LEU A 16 -8.68 15.01 12.89
CA LEU A 16 -7.82 13.94 12.38
C LEU A 16 -8.23 13.49 10.98
N HIS A 17 -9.52 13.41 10.67
CA HIS A 17 -9.98 13.05 9.33
C HIS A 17 -9.53 14.07 8.26
N ARG A 18 -9.47 15.37 8.60
CA ARG A 18 -9.03 16.43 7.67
C ARG A 18 -7.52 16.38 7.50
N ILE A 19 -6.78 16.33 8.61
CA ILE A 19 -5.32 16.26 8.58
C ILE A 19 -4.87 15.02 7.82
N THR A 20 -5.42 13.84 8.12
CA THR A 20 -5.07 12.61 7.39
C THR A 20 -5.41 12.70 5.91
N GLY A 21 -6.55 13.30 5.54
CA GLY A 21 -6.89 13.56 4.13
C GLY A 21 -5.91 14.49 3.42
N THR A 22 -5.51 15.60 4.05
CA THR A 22 -4.51 16.52 3.49
C THR A 22 -3.16 15.84 3.31
N PHE A 23 -2.69 15.08 4.30
CA PHE A 23 -1.47 14.29 4.16
C PHE A 23 -1.57 13.26 3.03
N LEU A 24 -2.72 12.60 2.89
CA LEU A 24 -2.95 11.63 1.82
C LEU A 24 -2.86 12.23 0.42
N ILE A 25 -3.16 13.52 0.22
CA ILE A 25 -2.95 14.17 -1.09
C ILE A 25 -1.46 14.12 -1.47
N PHE A 26 -0.57 14.56 -0.57
CA PHE A 26 0.87 14.54 -0.83
C PHE A 26 1.39 13.11 -1.00
N LEU A 27 0.97 12.20 -0.11
CA LEU A 27 1.41 10.82 -0.19
C LEU A 27 0.87 10.13 -1.45
N LEU A 28 -0.36 10.40 -1.90
CA LEU A 28 -0.89 9.87 -3.17
C LEU A 28 -0.08 10.39 -4.35
N ILE A 29 0.21 11.70 -4.40
CA ILE A 29 1.03 12.27 -5.48
C ILE A 29 2.40 11.59 -5.53
N THR A 30 3.08 11.47 -4.39
CA THR A 30 4.38 10.78 -4.32
C THR A 30 4.26 9.31 -4.73
N HIS A 31 3.21 8.61 -4.27
CA HIS A 31 2.96 7.22 -4.62
C HIS A 31 2.75 7.06 -6.14
N PHE A 32 1.88 7.87 -6.73
CA PHE A 32 1.62 7.86 -8.17
C PHE A 32 2.88 8.19 -8.98
N TRP A 33 3.64 9.19 -8.55
CA TRP A 33 4.89 9.58 -9.20
C TRP A 33 5.89 8.43 -9.24
N VAL A 34 6.20 7.86 -8.06
CA VAL A 34 7.18 6.76 -7.92
C VAL A 34 6.71 5.51 -8.66
N GLN A 35 5.43 5.17 -8.60
CA GLN A 35 4.94 3.95 -9.23
C GLN A 35 4.75 4.06 -10.75
N HIS A 36 4.43 5.25 -11.29
CA HIS A 36 4.04 5.38 -12.70
C HIS A 36 4.99 6.20 -13.57
N TYR A 37 5.80 7.09 -13.01
CA TYR A 37 6.60 8.05 -13.79
C TYR A 37 8.10 7.91 -13.59
N ASP A 38 8.56 7.45 -12.43
CA ASP A 38 10.00 7.31 -12.18
C ASP A 38 10.55 6.03 -12.84
N ALA A 39 11.22 6.16 -13.98
CA ALA A 39 11.80 5.02 -14.69
C ALA A 39 12.85 4.22 -13.88
N GLN A 40 13.45 4.81 -12.84
CA GLN A 40 14.45 4.13 -12.00
C GLN A 40 13.82 3.38 -10.83
N THR A 41 12.69 3.86 -10.31
CA THR A 41 12.04 3.30 -9.12
C THR A 41 10.65 2.72 -9.38
N ALA A 42 10.12 2.86 -10.60
CA ALA A 42 8.86 2.28 -11.03
C ALA A 42 8.93 0.76 -10.95
N THR A 43 7.85 0.16 -10.44
CA THR A 43 7.70 -1.30 -10.36
C THR A 43 7.08 -1.86 -11.63
N VAL A 44 6.68 -0.98 -12.56
CA VAL A 44 6.02 -1.35 -13.80
C VAL A 44 7.05 -1.67 -14.87
N VAL A 45 6.77 -2.74 -15.61
CA VAL A 45 7.50 -3.08 -16.81
C VAL A 45 7.32 -1.95 -17.83
N ALA A 46 8.40 -1.53 -18.48
CA ALA A 46 8.35 -0.55 -19.58
C ALA A 46 7.57 -1.05 -20.82
N GLN A 47 7.24 -2.35 -20.86
CA GLN A 47 6.58 -3.04 -21.96
C GLN A 47 5.37 -3.80 -21.43
N THR A 48 4.21 -3.58 -22.05
CA THR A 48 3.01 -4.40 -21.82
C THR A 48 3.05 -5.61 -22.76
N LEU A 49 3.08 -6.82 -22.20
CA LEU A 49 2.89 -8.05 -22.98
C LEU A 49 1.40 -8.19 -23.37
N SER A 50 1.13 -8.68 -24.58
CA SER A 50 -0.22 -9.11 -24.95
C SER A 50 -0.62 -10.36 -24.15
N SER A 51 -1.93 -10.62 -23.99
CA SER A 51 -2.41 -11.82 -23.30
C SER A 51 -1.86 -13.11 -23.92
N GLU A 52 -1.72 -13.15 -25.25
CA GLU A 52 -1.13 -14.29 -25.98
C GLU A 52 0.35 -14.51 -25.59
N GLN A 53 1.14 -13.43 -25.49
CA GLN A 53 2.54 -13.53 -25.07
C GLN A 53 2.66 -14.05 -23.63
N ILE A 54 1.76 -13.61 -22.74
CA ILE A 54 1.72 -14.09 -21.34
C ILE A 54 1.36 -15.58 -21.28
N GLU A 55 0.38 -16.02 -22.06
CA GLU A 55 -0.02 -17.44 -22.14
C GLU A 55 1.12 -18.33 -22.68
N GLN A 56 1.96 -17.79 -23.57
CA GLN A 56 3.15 -18.46 -24.09
C GLN A 56 4.35 -18.43 -23.12
N GLY A 57 4.20 -17.82 -21.94
CA GLY A 57 5.26 -17.75 -20.93
C GLY A 57 6.37 -16.75 -21.25
N VAL A 58 6.13 -15.80 -22.15
CA VAL A 58 7.09 -14.74 -22.48
C VAL A 58 7.29 -13.86 -21.24
N LEU A 59 8.55 -13.63 -20.86
CA LEU A 59 8.89 -12.72 -19.78
C LEU A 59 9.03 -11.28 -20.30
N PRO A 60 8.63 -10.29 -19.52
CA PRO A 60 8.86 -8.89 -19.85
C PRO A 60 10.35 -8.57 -19.92
N GLU A 61 10.73 -7.68 -20.84
CA GLU A 61 12.10 -7.18 -20.92
C GLU A 61 12.36 -6.08 -19.88
N TYR A 62 13.49 -6.20 -19.19
CA TYR A 62 13.95 -5.24 -18.18
C TYR A 62 15.18 -4.47 -18.66
N SER A 63 15.49 -3.34 -18.03
CA SER A 63 16.68 -2.56 -18.37
C SER A 63 17.97 -3.38 -18.19
N SER A 64 19.02 -3.03 -18.93
CA SER A 64 20.34 -3.68 -18.84
C SER A 64 20.88 -3.72 -17.41
N GLU A 65 20.62 -2.66 -16.64
CA GLU A 65 21.05 -2.51 -15.25
C GLU A 65 20.31 -3.49 -14.33
N ALA A 66 18.99 -3.62 -14.50
CA ALA A 66 18.18 -4.55 -13.72
C ALA A 66 18.56 -6.01 -14.02
N GLN A 67 18.79 -6.35 -15.29
CA GLN A 67 19.27 -7.66 -15.69
C GLN A 67 20.66 -7.96 -15.09
N ALA A 68 21.57 -6.99 -15.14
CA ALA A 68 22.91 -7.13 -14.56
C ALA A 68 22.86 -7.30 -13.03
N ALA A 69 22.00 -6.58 -12.32
CA ALA A 69 21.83 -6.70 -10.87
C ALA A 69 21.32 -8.10 -10.47
N VAL A 70 20.35 -8.65 -11.20
CA VAL A 70 19.86 -10.02 -10.97
C VAL A 70 20.97 -11.04 -11.23
N LYS A 71 21.66 -10.94 -12.37
CA LYS A 71 22.75 -11.87 -12.73
C LYS A 71 23.95 -11.77 -11.78
N ALA A 72 24.27 -10.58 -11.28
CA ALA A 72 25.34 -10.40 -10.30
C ALA A 72 25.05 -11.16 -8.99
N LYS A 73 23.78 -11.31 -8.63
CA LYS A 73 23.36 -11.99 -7.40
C LYS A 73 23.15 -13.50 -7.58
N PHE A 74 22.48 -13.90 -8.66
CA PHE A 74 22.05 -15.28 -8.87
C PHE A 74 22.93 -16.06 -9.86
N GLY A 75 23.87 -15.39 -10.52
CA GLY A 75 24.81 -15.98 -11.48
C GLY A 75 24.61 -15.48 -12.92
N PRO A 76 25.61 -15.64 -13.80
CA PRO A 76 25.59 -15.09 -15.16
C PRO A 76 24.42 -15.63 -16.02
N ASP A 77 24.05 -16.89 -15.77
CA ASP A 77 23.02 -17.63 -16.51
C ASP A 77 21.64 -17.55 -15.84
N ALA A 78 21.49 -16.73 -14.79
CA ALA A 78 20.22 -16.59 -14.08
C ALA A 78 19.13 -16.02 -14.99
N THR A 79 17.95 -16.64 -14.95
CA THR A 79 16.75 -16.11 -15.59
C THR A 79 16.27 -14.88 -14.83
N VAL A 80 16.07 -13.77 -15.54
CA VAL A 80 15.64 -12.50 -14.94
C VAL A 80 14.13 -12.50 -14.83
N THR A 81 13.60 -12.72 -13.62
CA THR A 81 12.15 -12.72 -13.38
C THR A 81 11.67 -11.37 -12.86
N PRO A 82 10.38 -11.02 -13.06
CA PRO A 82 9.77 -9.85 -12.44
C PRO A 82 9.94 -9.82 -10.92
N TYR A 83 9.81 -10.98 -10.28
CA TYR A 83 9.93 -11.10 -8.84
C TYR A 83 11.33 -10.72 -8.37
N ASP A 84 12.38 -11.20 -9.04
CA ASP A 84 13.77 -10.92 -8.65
C ASP A 84 14.12 -9.44 -8.79
N VAL A 85 13.68 -8.80 -9.88
CA VAL A 85 13.90 -7.37 -10.12
C VAL A 85 13.25 -6.53 -9.02
N VAL A 86 11.98 -6.82 -8.70
CA VAL A 86 11.26 -6.07 -7.67
C VAL A 86 11.86 -6.30 -6.28
N MET A 87 12.16 -7.55 -5.93
CA MET A 87 12.70 -7.87 -4.60
C MET A 87 14.10 -7.30 -4.40
N LEU A 88 14.96 -7.30 -5.41
CA LEU A 88 16.27 -6.64 -5.36
C LEU A 88 16.17 -5.14 -5.15
N ARG A 89 15.26 -4.47 -5.86
CA ARG A 89 15.02 -3.03 -5.66
C ARG A 89 14.54 -2.74 -4.24
N LEU A 90 13.66 -3.59 -3.70
CA LEU A 90 13.12 -3.45 -2.34
C LEU A 90 14.13 -3.87 -1.25
N ALA A 91 15.21 -4.55 -1.61
CA ALA A 91 16.31 -4.91 -0.73
C ALA A 91 17.39 -3.83 -0.61
N ASP A 92 17.45 -2.86 -1.54
CA ASP A 92 18.42 -1.77 -1.45
C ASP A 92 18.25 -1.01 -0.12
N PRO A 93 19.29 -0.88 0.71
CA PRO A 93 19.14 -0.40 2.09
C PRO A 93 18.71 1.07 2.19
N VAL A 94 19.10 1.92 1.24
CA VAL A 94 18.75 3.36 1.27
C VAL A 94 17.32 3.55 0.81
N TYR A 95 16.95 2.92 -0.30
CA TYR A 95 15.59 2.97 -0.81
C TYR A 95 14.62 2.22 0.11
N ALA A 96 15.02 1.09 0.70
CA ALA A 96 14.19 0.30 1.59
C ALA A 96 13.74 1.08 2.83
N VAL A 97 14.60 1.86 3.47
CA VAL A 97 14.20 2.62 4.67
C VAL A 97 13.17 3.70 4.32
N LEU A 98 13.46 4.51 3.31
CA LEU A 98 12.55 5.59 2.88
C LEU A 98 11.24 5.04 2.30
N TRP A 99 11.31 4.00 1.47
CA TRP A 99 10.16 3.35 0.87
C TRP A 99 9.30 2.63 1.91
N LYS A 100 9.88 1.84 2.83
CA LYS A 100 9.12 1.16 3.89
C LYS A 100 8.44 2.18 4.80
N GLY A 101 9.18 3.21 5.23
CA GLY A 101 8.62 4.29 6.07
C GLY A 101 7.46 5.01 5.38
N PHE A 102 7.64 5.38 4.11
CA PHE A 102 6.60 6.00 3.30
C PHE A 102 5.35 5.11 3.16
N ASN A 103 5.52 3.83 2.82
CA ASN A 103 4.38 2.91 2.62
C ASN A 103 3.66 2.60 3.94
N ILE A 104 4.38 2.51 5.06
CA ILE A 104 3.77 2.33 6.39
C ILE A 104 2.94 3.57 6.77
N LEU A 105 3.49 4.78 6.56
CA LEU A 105 2.74 6.01 6.79
C LEU A 105 1.52 6.08 5.88
N PHE A 106 1.68 5.78 4.59
CA PHE A 106 0.58 5.75 3.64
C PHE A 106 -0.52 4.77 4.05
N LEU A 107 -0.15 3.55 4.43
CA LEU A 107 -1.07 2.52 4.91
C LEU A 107 -1.86 2.99 6.14
N ILE A 108 -1.18 3.53 7.16
CA ILE A 108 -1.82 4.00 8.39
C ILE A 108 -2.80 5.14 8.09
N PHE A 109 -2.38 6.13 7.30
CA PHE A 109 -3.22 7.29 6.98
C PHE A 109 -4.40 6.91 6.10
N ALA A 110 -4.19 6.06 5.10
CA ALA A 110 -5.24 5.59 4.19
C ALA A 110 -6.29 4.75 4.92
N LEU A 111 -5.85 3.81 5.76
CA LEU A 111 -6.77 3.01 6.56
C LEU A 111 -7.54 3.86 7.57
N HIS A 112 -6.86 4.74 8.32
CA HIS A 112 -7.56 5.62 9.25
C HIS A 112 -8.58 6.50 8.53
N HIS A 113 -8.18 7.20 7.47
CA HIS A 113 -9.05 8.12 6.73
C HIS A 113 -10.24 7.38 6.09
N GLY A 114 -9.96 6.33 5.32
CA GLY A 114 -10.97 5.57 4.59
C GLY A 114 -11.97 4.88 5.52
N PHE A 115 -11.50 4.22 6.58
CA PHE A 115 -12.39 3.51 7.51
C PHE A 115 -13.12 4.47 8.44
N TYR A 116 -12.53 5.61 8.83
CA TYR A 116 -13.28 6.63 9.57
C TYR A 116 -14.41 7.21 8.72
N GLY A 117 -14.15 7.55 7.46
CA GLY A 117 -15.16 8.00 6.51
C GLY A 117 -16.27 6.97 6.29
N LEU A 118 -15.90 5.71 6.04
CA LEU A 118 -16.83 4.59 5.90
C LEU A 118 -17.71 4.42 7.14
N ASN A 119 -17.16 4.52 8.34
CA ASN A 119 -17.92 4.40 9.58
C ASN A 119 -18.93 5.53 9.78
N ASN A 120 -18.66 6.75 9.29
CA ASN A 120 -19.65 7.84 9.27
C ASN A 120 -20.81 7.47 8.34
N ILE A 121 -20.50 7.07 7.09
CA ILE A 121 -21.51 6.62 6.11
C ILE A 121 -22.37 5.50 6.69
N LEU A 122 -21.76 4.44 7.21
CA LEU A 122 -22.48 3.31 7.81
C LEU A 122 -23.39 3.75 8.96
N SER A 123 -22.92 4.68 9.80
CA SER A 123 -23.70 5.17 10.94
C SER A 123 -24.91 6.01 10.52
N ASP A 124 -24.83 6.68 9.37
CA ASP A 124 -25.91 7.51 8.80
C ASP A 124 -27.00 6.66 8.13
N TYR A 125 -26.62 5.57 7.44
CA TYR A 125 -27.57 4.72 6.71
C TYR A 125 -28.15 3.57 7.55
N ILE A 126 -27.43 3.05 8.55
CA ILE A 126 -27.91 1.94 9.38
C ILE A 126 -28.74 2.48 10.55
N ARG A 127 -30.05 2.24 10.50
CA ARG A 127 -31.01 2.82 11.45
C ARG A 127 -31.06 2.14 12.81
N ASN A 128 -30.84 0.82 12.87
CA ASN A 128 -30.93 0.07 14.14
C ASN A 128 -29.57 0.01 14.85
N ASP A 129 -29.59 0.09 16.18
CA ASP A 129 -28.39 0.25 17.00
C ASP A 129 -27.45 -0.95 16.92
N MET A 130 -28.00 -2.18 16.89
CA MET A 130 -27.20 -3.40 16.80
C MET A 130 -26.50 -3.52 15.45
N GLY A 131 -27.17 -3.22 14.35
CA GLY A 131 -26.59 -3.22 13.01
C GLY A 131 -25.48 -2.19 12.87
N ARG A 132 -25.64 -1.00 13.47
CA ARG A 132 -24.61 0.03 13.49
C ARG A 132 -23.38 -0.40 14.31
N LEU A 133 -23.60 -1.03 15.45
CA LEU A 133 -22.52 -1.61 16.26
C LEU A 133 -21.77 -2.70 15.49
N VAL A 134 -22.50 -3.67 14.93
CA VAL A 134 -21.93 -4.78 14.15
C VAL A 134 -21.14 -4.25 12.96
N ALA A 135 -21.71 -3.33 12.17
CA ALA A 135 -21.03 -2.74 11.02
C ALA A 135 -19.76 -2.00 11.42
N ARG A 136 -19.79 -1.25 12.54
CA ARG A 136 -18.60 -0.55 13.05
C ARG A 136 -17.50 -1.49 13.50
N VAL A 137 -17.87 -2.56 14.22
CA VAL A 137 -16.91 -3.58 14.67
C VAL A 137 -16.28 -4.28 13.47
N LEU A 138 -17.10 -4.77 12.52
CA LEU A 138 -16.59 -5.42 11.32
C LEU A 138 -15.69 -4.50 10.48
N SER A 139 -16.07 -3.23 10.33
CA SER A 139 -15.29 -2.22 9.63
C SER A 139 -13.90 -2.04 10.26
N TRP A 140 -13.81 -1.81 11.57
CA TRP A 140 -12.52 -1.65 12.24
C TRP A 140 -11.71 -2.96 12.35
N SER A 141 -12.38 -4.10 12.47
CA SER A 141 -11.70 -5.41 12.40
C SER A 141 -11.06 -5.62 11.03
N LEU A 142 -11.76 -5.27 9.94
CA LEU A 142 -11.19 -5.33 8.59
C LEU A 142 -9.99 -4.37 8.46
N ALA A 143 -10.09 -3.14 8.98
CA ALA A 143 -8.98 -2.20 8.98
C ALA A 143 -7.74 -2.77 9.71
N LEU A 144 -7.94 -3.42 10.87
CA LEU A 144 -6.86 -4.04 11.63
C LEU A 144 -6.21 -5.20 10.86
N VAL A 145 -7.01 -6.06 10.23
CA VAL A 145 -6.48 -7.16 9.41
C VAL A 145 -5.65 -6.61 8.24
N LEU A 146 -6.17 -5.61 7.53
CA LEU A 146 -5.44 -4.96 6.43
C LEU A 146 -4.16 -4.27 6.92
N LEU A 147 -4.16 -3.66 8.10
CA LEU A 147 -2.97 -3.08 8.70
C LEU A 147 -1.91 -4.14 8.99
N ILE A 148 -2.29 -5.26 9.59
CA ILE A 148 -1.36 -6.36 9.92
C ILE A 148 -0.77 -6.97 8.64
N VAL A 149 -1.62 -7.31 7.68
CA VAL A 149 -1.19 -7.90 6.40
C VAL A 149 -0.31 -6.92 5.62
N GLY A 150 -0.69 -5.64 5.55
CA GLY A 150 0.07 -4.61 4.87
C GLY A 150 1.42 -4.32 5.54
N LEU A 151 1.47 -4.22 6.87
CA LEU A 151 2.71 -4.05 7.61
C LEU A 151 3.65 -5.22 7.40
N TYR A 152 3.14 -6.45 7.50
CA TYR A 152 3.92 -7.65 7.25
C TYR A 152 4.52 -7.60 5.84
N ALA A 153 3.69 -7.38 4.81
CA ALA A 153 4.14 -7.32 3.43
C ALA A 153 5.24 -6.26 3.19
N VAL A 154 5.07 -5.05 3.73
CA VAL A 154 6.06 -3.96 3.56
C VAL A 154 7.37 -4.27 4.29
N ILE A 155 7.30 -4.81 5.51
CA ILE A 155 8.48 -5.12 6.33
C ILE A 155 9.27 -6.27 5.70
N THR A 156 8.59 -7.34 5.25
CA THR A 156 9.26 -8.54 4.73
C THR A 156 9.76 -8.39 3.30
N ALA A 157 9.21 -7.48 2.50
CA ALA A 157 9.65 -7.28 1.12
C ALA A 157 11.15 -6.99 1.05
N GLY A 158 11.88 -7.75 0.23
CA GLY A 158 13.34 -7.61 0.06
C GLY A 158 14.18 -8.09 1.26
N TRP A 159 13.60 -8.54 2.38
CA TRP A 159 14.36 -8.83 3.61
C TRP A 159 15.36 -10.00 3.46
N THR A 160 14.95 -11.05 2.75
CA THR A 160 15.77 -12.25 2.49
C THR A 160 16.38 -12.25 1.11
N TYR A 161 16.24 -11.14 0.37
CA TYR A 161 16.82 -10.96 -0.93
C TYR A 161 18.16 -10.27 -0.76
#